data_AF-A0A2T0SJ41-F1
#
_entry.id   AF-A0A2T0SJ41-F1
#
_cell.length_a   1.000
_cell.length_b   1.000
_cell.length_c   1.000
_cell.angle_alpha   90.00
_cell.angle_beta   90.00
_cell.angle_gamma   90.00
#
_symmetry.space_group_name_H-M   'P 1'
#
loop_
_entity.id
_entity.type
_entity.pdbx_description
1 polymer ?
#
loop_
_entity_poly.entity_id
_entity_poly.type
_entity_poly.pdbx_seq_one_letter_code
_entity_poly.pdbx_strand_id
1 'polypeptide(L)'
;MDAHPGLLTIGQLAQRTGLAARTLRFWSDEGAVPPVARSASGYRLYDAASVARVELVRTLRELGLGLDEVCRVLDGGTTVADVARAHIAAIDARIRSLKVSRAVLSTVSKRDSTAEETALMNRLARLSATERLRIIDDFKADVFGGLDLEPRLRDRIRDLRIDLPDDPTPDQVDAWIELAELTQDPDFRTRMRTFLLLSTPAPGHPRPPGSTIWWARQVVEAVAEARSRPGDPAPLIAGLFGDADLTEVLACLEAGLAADMEKYRILVSRVRGQRASRDATDDLRWLAAALRNAVAA
;
A
#
# COMPACT_ATOMS: atom_id res chain seq x y z
N MET A 1 23.84 56.93 -30.97
CA MET A 1 23.52 56.93 -29.53
C MET A 1 22.08 56.47 -29.46
N ASP A 2 21.88 55.15 -29.51
CA ASP A 2 20.58 54.56 -29.81
C ASP A 2 19.79 54.47 -28.52
N ALA A 3 19.19 55.59 -28.14
CA ALA A 3 18.29 55.67 -27.00
C ALA A 3 16.92 55.15 -27.45
N HIS A 4 16.62 53.89 -27.15
CA HIS A 4 15.23 53.44 -27.05
C HIS A 4 14.71 53.91 -25.67
N PRO A 5 13.97 55.03 -25.60
CA PRO A 5 13.51 55.55 -24.31
C PRO A 5 12.58 54.52 -23.68
N GLY A 6 13.03 53.93 -22.56
CA GLY A 6 12.27 52.92 -21.82
C GLY A 6 12.86 51.50 -21.83
N LEU A 7 13.87 51.22 -22.67
CA LEU A 7 14.58 49.94 -22.64
C LEU A 7 15.86 50.00 -21.79
N LEU A 8 16.11 48.94 -21.04
CA LEU A 8 17.18 48.75 -20.09
C LEU A 8 18.15 47.71 -20.63
N THR A 9 19.45 48.01 -20.59
CA THR A 9 20.48 46.98 -20.72
C THR A 9 20.48 46.08 -19.48
N ILE A 10 21.12 44.92 -19.56
CA ILE A 10 21.21 44.00 -18.41
C ILE A 10 21.85 44.63 -17.16
N GLY A 11 22.77 45.59 -17.34
CA GLY A 11 23.38 46.33 -16.22
C GLY A 11 22.39 47.30 -15.56
N GLN A 12 21.55 47.96 -16.35
CA GLN A 12 20.50 48.84 -15.83
C GLN A 12 19.36 48.03 -15.18
N LEU A 13 19.03 46.85 -15.74
CA LEU A 13 18.10 45.91 -15.13
C LEU A 13 18.63 45.41 -13.78
N ALA A 14 19.92 45.03 -13.71
CA ALA A 14 20.61 44.66 -12.48
C ALA A 14 20.51 45.75 -11.41
N GLN A 15 20.81 47.00 -11.78
CA GLN A 15 20.71 48.14 -10.86
C GLN A 15 19.28 48.36 -10.34
N ARG A 16 18.27 48.22 -11.21
CA ARG A 16 16.86 48.41 -10.82
C ARG A 16 16.29 47.29 -9.94
N THR A 17 16.77 46.07 -10.11
CA THR A 17 16.25 44.87 -9.43
C THR A 17 17.11 44.46 -8.23
N GLY A 18 18.28 45.08 -8.07
CA GLY A 18 19.25 44.72 -7.03
C GLY A 18 19.94 43.36 -7.26
N LEU A 19 19.66 42.68 -8.37
CA LEU A 19 20.26 41.38 -8.70
C LEU A 19 21.58 41.54 -9.45
N ALA A 20 22.49 40.59 -9.23
CA ALA A 20 23.73 40.54 -9.99
C ALA A 20 23.44 40.34 -11.50
N ALA A 21 24.11 41.11 -12.36
CA ALA A 21 23.96 40.99 -13.81
C ALA A 21 24.29 39.57 -14.33
N ARG A 22 25.13 38.81 -13.61
CA ARG A 22 25.38 37.39 -13.90
C ARG A 22 24.12 36.54 -13.72
N THR A 23 23.38 36.74 -12.64
CA THR A 23 22.11 36.03 -12.36
C THR A 23 21.06 36.34 -13.40
N LEU A 24 20.91 37.62 -13.75
CA LEU A 24 19.98 38.04 -14.80
C LEU A 24 20.36 37.48 -16.17
N ARG A 25 21.66 37.35 -16.46
CA ARG A 25 22.13 36.75 -17.72
C ARG A 25 21.74 35.28 -17.78
N PHE A 26 21.99 34.56 -16.69
CA PHE A 26 21.59 33.16 -16.55
C PHE A 26 20.08 33.00 -16.72
N TRP A 27 19.25 33.78 -16.00
CA TRP A 27 17.79 33.72 -16.16
C TRP A 27 17.31 34.10 -17.56
N SER A 28 18.03 35.00 -18.24
CA SER A 28 17.72 35.35 -19.61
C SER A 28 18.09 34.26 -20.61
N ASP A 29 19.15 33.50 -20.35
CA ASP A 29 19.60 32.40 -21.21
C ASP A 29 18.69 31.18 -21.04
N GLU A 30 18.24 30.90 -19.81
CA GLU A 30 17.29 29.83 -19.49
C GLU A 30 15.82 30.19 -19.81
N GLY A 31 15.56 31.35 -20.41
CA GLY A 31 14.22 31.78 -20.82
C GLY A 31 13.31 32.29 -19.69
N ALA A 32 13.77 32.31 -18.44
CA ALA A 32 13.02 32.85 -17.32
C ALA A 32 12.79 34.37 -17.43
N VAL A 33 13.72 35.12 -18.03
CA VAL A 33 13.59 36.56 -18.31
C VAL A 33 14.11 36.85 -19.73
N PRO A 34 13.34 36.51 -20.77
CA PRO A 34 13.81 36.68 -22.14
C PRO A 34 13.98 38.17 -22.47
N PRO A 35 14.98 38.56 -23.27
CA PRO A 35 15.13 39.94 -23.71
C PRO A 35 14.02 40.30 -24.70
N VAL A 36 13.46 41.50 -24.59
CA VAL A 36 12.41 41.98 -25.50
C VAL A 36 12.97 42.42 -26.85
N ALA A 37 14.24 42.81 -26.88
CA ALA A 37 14.95 43.21 -28.09
C ALA A 37 16.47 43.07 -27.93
N ARG A 38 17.20 43.33 -29.01
CA ARG A 38 18.64 43.57 -28.97
C ARG A 38 18.97 44.93 -29.57
N SER A 39 19.97 45.62 -29.02
CA SER A 39 20.46 46.88 -29.59
C SER A 39 21.17 46.64 -30.92
N ALA A 40 21.41 47.71 -31.70
CA ALA A 40 22.22 47.65 -32.92
C ALA A 40 23.64 47.09 -32.68
N SER A 41 24.17 47.30 -31.47
CA SER A 41 25.45 46.76 -30.99
C SER A 41 25.37 45.34 -30.37
N GLY A 42 24.19 44.71 -30.39
CA GLY A 42 23.98 43.32 -29.98
C GLY A 42 23.65 43.09 -28.49
N TYR A 43 23.50 44.14 -27.69
CA TYR A 43 23.17 44.01 -26.26
C TYR A 43 21.71 43.60 -26.06
N ARG A 44 21.46 42.74 -25.06
CA ARG A 44 20.10 42.38 -24.60
C ARG A 44 19.41 43.61 -24.00
N LEU A 45 18.17 43.86 -24.43
CA LEU A 45 17.33 44.96 -23.96
C LEU A 45 16.08 44.41 -23.27
N TYR A 46 15.67 45.10 -22.20
CA TYR A 46 14.59 44.73 -21.29
C TYR A 46 13.69 45.93 -21.03
N ASP A 47 12.41 45.72 -20.81
CA ASP A 47 11.44 46.78 -20.54
C ASP A 47 10.98 46.78 -19.07
N ALA A 48 9.96 47.59 -18.75
CA ALA A 48 9.37 47.62 -17.41
C ALA A 48 8.70 46.29 -17.03
N ALA A 49 8.10 45.57 -18.00
CA ALA A 49 7.50 44.25 -17.74
C ALA A 49 8.57 43.22 -17.38
N SER A 50 9.77 43.34 -17.95
CA SER A 50 10.93 42.50 -17.59
C SER A 50 11.34 42.69 -16.13
N VAL A 51 11.24 43.90 -15.58
CA VAL A 51 11.49 44.16 -14.14
C VAL A 51 10.47 43.41 -13.27
N ALA A 52 9.18 43.51 -13.61
CA ALA A 52 8.13 42.78 -12.90
C ALA A 52 8.31 41.26 -13.00
N ARG A 53 8.72 40.76 -14.18
CA ARG A 53 9.04 39.34 -14.39
C ARG A 53 10.22 38.89 -13.54
N VAL A 54 11.26 39.72 -13.40
CA VAL A 54 12.41 39.44 -12.52
C VAL A 54 11.98 39.29 -11.05
N GLU A 55 11.14 40.19 -10.54
CA GLU A 55 10.62 40.11 -9.16
C GLU A 55 9.76 38.87 -8.94
N LEU A 56 8.95 38.49 -9.94
CA LEU A 56 8.16 37.26 -9.90
C LEU A 56 9.06 36.01 -9.91
N VAL A 57 10.08 35.95 -10.79
CA VAL A 57 11.08 34.86 -10.79
C VAL A 57 11.74 34.76 -9.41
N ARG A 58 12.15 35.89 -8.81
CA ARG A 58 12.77 35.91 -7.49
C ARG A 58 11.83 35.33 -6.43
N THR A 59 10.59 35.80 -6.39
CA THR A 59 9.57 35.35 -5.42
C THR A 59 9.33 33.85 -5.53
N LEU A 60 9.19 33.32 -6.75
CA LEU A 60 8.95 31.89 -6.97
C LEU A 60 10.16 31.04 -6.56
N ARG A 61 11.38 31.53 -6.80
CA ARG A 61 12.61 30.85 -6.32
C ARG A 61 12.77 30.90 -4.81
N GLU A 62 12.38 31.99 -4.16
CA GLU A 62 12.33 32.11 -2.69
C GLU A 62 11.33 31.12 -2.08
N LEU A 63 10.26 30.77 -2.80
CA LEU A 63 9.31 29.71 -2.44
C LEU A 63 9.85 28.28 -2.69
N GLY A 64 11.10 28.14 -3.13
CA GLY A 64 11.78 26.86 -3.29
C GLY A 64 11.62 26.21 -4.68
N LEU A 65 11.01 26.90 -5.65
CA LEU A 65 10.86 26.37 -7.01
C LEU A 65 12.21 26.40 -7.75
N GLY A 66 12.48 25.32 -8.49
CA GLY A 66 13.58 25.27 -9.45
C GLY A 66 13.33 26.21 -10.64
N LEU A 67 14.39 26.64 -11.33
CA LEU A 67 14.25 27.61 -12.43
C LEU A 67 13.36 27.09 -13.57
N ASP A 68 13.45 25.79 -13.89
CA ASP A 68 12.60 25.14 -14.90
C ASP A 68 11.11 25.17 -14.52
N GLU A 69 10.80 24.99 -13.23
CA GLU A 69 9.43 25.10 -12.71
C GLU A 69 8.93 26.53 -12.79
N VAL A 70 9.80 27.50 -12.48
CA VAL A 70 9.50 28.92 -12.62
C VAL A 70 9.20 29.28 -14.08
N CYS A 71 9.99 28.80 -15.05
CA CYS A 71 9.69 29.02 -16.47
C CYS A 71 8.31 28.45 -16.86
N ARG A 72 7.98 27.21 -16.46
CA ARG A 72 6.67 26.61 -16.74
C ARG A 72 5.50 27.40 -16.14
N VAL A 73 5.67 27.96 -14.94
CA VAL A 73 4.66 28.82 -14.31
C VAL A 73 4.50 30.13 -15.10
N LEU A 74 5.62 30.76 -15.46
CA LEU A 74 5.62 32.04 -16.17
C LEU A 74 5.07 31.95 -17.60
N ASP A 75 5.17 30.77 -18.22
CA ASP A 75 4.65 30.51 -19.56
C ASP A 75 3.20 29.99 -19.53
N GLY A 76 2.58 29.92 -18.34
CA GLY A 76 1.19 29.49 -18.16
C GLY A 76 0.95 27.98 -18.34
N GLY A 77 2.02 27.19 -18.48
CA GLY A 77 1.93 25.73 -18.60
C GLY A 77 1.57 25.02 -17.29
N THR A 78 1.70 25.70 -16.15
CA THR A 78 1.29 25.21 -14.83
C THR A 78 1.03 26.38 -13.87
N THR A 79 0.34 26.14 -12.75
CA THR A 79 0.17 27.16 -11.70
C THR A 79 1.14 26.94 -10.53
N VAL A 80 1.42 27.98 -9.76
CA VAL A 80 2.19 27.86 -8.50
C VAL A 80 1.56 26.84 -7.55
N ALA A 81 0.22 26.78 -7.52
CA ALA A 81 -0.52 25.83 -6.69
C ALA A 81 -0.33 24.38 -7.15
N ASP A 82 -0.22 24.12 -8.45
CA ASP A 82 0.05 22.78 -8.99
C ASP A 82 1.45 22.30 -8.61
N VAL A 83 2.46 23.17 -8.76
CA VAL A 83 3.83 22.88 -8.37
C VAL A 83 3.89 22.60 -6.86
N ALA A 84 3.30 23.48 -6.03
CA ALA A 84 3.26 23.28 -4.58
C ALA A 84 2.59 21.94 -4.19
N ARG A 85 1.46 21.57 -4.82
CA ARG A 85 0.80 20.27 -4.58
C ARG A 85 1.70 19.09 -4.93
N ALA A 86 2.42 19.15 -6.04
CA ALA A 86 3.36 18.09 -6.43
C ALA A 86 4.51 17.95 -5.42
N HIS A 87 5.07 19.07 -4.94
CA HIS A 87 6.11 19.07 -3.91
C HIS A 87 5.61 18.51 -2.57
N ILE A 88 4.41 18.91 -2.13
CA ILE A 88 3.77 18.35 -0.92
C ILE A 88 3.64 16.82 -1.06
N ALA A 89 3.11 16.33 -2.18
CA ALA A 89 2.96 14.89 -2.41
C ALA A 89 4.31 14.13 -2.37
N ALA A 90 5.38 14.74 -2.92
CA ALA A 90 6.71 14.17 -2.88
C ALA A 90 7.31 14.13 -1.46
N ILE A 91 7.14 15.22 -0.69
CA ILE A 91 7.55 15.29 0.71
C ILE A 91 6.79 14.26 1.54
N ASP A 92 5.48 14.14 1.37
CA ASP A 92 4.67 13.16 2.07
C ASP A 92 5.13 11.72 1.76
N ALA A 93 5.47 11.43 0.49
CA ALA A 93 6.05 10.15 0.11
C ALA A 93 7.39 9.87 0.81
N ARG A 94 8.25 10.89 0.93
CA ARG A 94 9.51 10.80 1.68
C ARG A 94 9.26 10.56 3.17
N ILE A 95 8.31 11.26 3.77
CA ILE A 95 7.93 11.10 5.19
C ILE A 95 7.45 9.68 5.44
N ARG A 96 6.56 9.14 4.60
CA ARG A 96 6.09 7.74 4.70
C ARG A 96 7.26 6.76 4.68
N SER A 97 8.18 6.90 3.72
CA SER A 97 9.37 6.05 3.63
C SER A 97 10.23 6.13 4.90
N LEU A 98 10.48 7.34 5.40
CA LEU A 98 11.27 7.55 6.63
C LEU A 98 10.59 6.97 7.87
N LYS A 99 9.27 7.08 8.00
CA LYS A 99 8.50 6.48 9.10
C LYS A 99 8.61 4.96 9.10
N VAL A 100 8.48 4.32 7.93
CA VAL A 100 8.69 2.88 7.79
C VAL A 100 10.11 2.49 8.21
N SER A 101 11.14 3.18 7.72
CA SER A 101 12.53 2.91 8.12
C SER A 101 12.72 3.06 9.63
N ARG A 102 12.13 4.10 10.26
CA ARG A 102 12.19 4.30 11.71
C ARG A 102 11.51 3.16 12.48
N ALA A 103 10.34 2.73 12.04
CA ALA A 103 9.59 1.65 12.68
C ALA A 103 10.40 0.35 12.65
N VAL A 104 10.95 -0.01 11.48
CA VAL A 104 11.85 -1.16 11.31
C VAL A 104 13.02 -1.06 12.28
N LEU A 105 13.77 0.06 12.27
CA LEU A 105 14.93 0.27 13.15
C LEU A 105 14.57 0.22 14.64
N SER A 106 13.37 0.69 15.00
CA SER A 106 12.88 0.63 16.39
C SER A 106 12.61 -0.79 16.85
N THR A 107 12.10 -1.66 15.97
CA THR A 107 11.95 -3.09 16.25
C THR A 107 13.32 -3.74 16.47
N VAL A 108 14.30 -3.45 15.59
CA VAL A 108 15.68 -3.95 15.72
C VAL A 108 16.33 -3.52 17.03
N SER A 109 16.11 -2.28 17.47
CA SER A 109 16.69 -1.80 18.73
C SER A 109 16.16 -2.52 19.98
N LYS A 110 15.02 -3.21 19.88
CA LYS A 110 14.32 -3.87 20.99
C LYS A 110 14.54 -5.37 21.06
N ARG A 111 14.83 -6.02 19.93
CA ARG A 111 15.19 -7.44 19.84
C ARG A 111 16.67 -7.47 19.51
N ASP A 112 17.54 -7.98 20.38
CA ASP A 112 18.96 -8.19 20.05
C ASP A 112 19.07 -9.15 18.85
N SER A 113 18.96 -8.61 17.64
CA SER A 113 18.64 -9.39 16.44
C SER A 113 19.87 -9.98 15.76
N THR A 114 19.70 -11.18 15.22
CA THR A 114 20.77 -11.97 14.58
C THR A 114 21.06 -11.53 13.14
N ALA A 115 22.14 -12.07 12.55
CA ALA A 115 22.58 -11.73 11.19
C ALA A 115 21.53 -12.02 10.09
N GLU A 116 20.75 -13.09 10.23
CA GLU A 116 19.64 -13.43 9.32
C GLU A 116 18.48 -12.42 9.42
N GLU A 117 18.17 -11.94 10.63
CA GLU A 117 17.19 -10.89 10.86
C GLU A 117 17.64 -9.56 10.22
N THR A 118 18.92 -9.17 10.32
CA THR A 118 19.44 -7.98 9.61
C THR A 118 19.36 -8.08 8.08
N ALA A 119 19.46 -9.29 7.50
CA ALA A 119 19.31 -9.50 6.06
C ALA A 119 17.84 -9.42 5.60
N LEU A 120 16.91 -9.89 6.43
CA LEU A 120 15.47 -9.73 6.23
C LEU A 120 15.06 -8.25 6.36
N MET A 121 15.63 -7.52 7.33
CA MET A 121 15.44 -6.09 7.56
C MET A 121 15.95 -5.21 6.42
N ASN A 122 17.11 -5.52 5.82
CA ASN A 122 17.61 -4.80 4.64
C ASN A 122 16.68 -4.97 3.43
N ARG A 123 16.05 -6.15 3.32
CA ARG A 123 15.03 -6.45 2.31
C ARG A 123 13.78 -5.60 2.54
N LEU A 124 13.27 -5.53 3.76
CA LEU A 124 12.04 -4.80 4.12
C LEU A 124 12.18 -3.28 4.05
N ALA A 125 13.33 -2.73 4.46
CA ALA A 125 13.63 -1.31 4.33
C ALA A 125 13.71 -0.85 2.86
N ARG A 126 13.92 -1.77 1.92
CA ARG A 126 14.05 -1.51 0.48
C ARG A 126 12.80 -1.82 -0.32
N LEU A 127 11.86 -2.61 0.19
CA LEU A 127 10.59 -2.86 -0.49
C LEU A 127 9.77 -1.56 -0.53
N SER A 128 9.85 -0.88 -1.67
CA SER A 128 8.94 0.20 -2.04
C SER A 128 7.49 -0.25 -1.82
N ALA A 129 6.58 0.70 -1.58
CA ALA A 129 5.14 0.38 -1.51
C ALA A 129 4.70 -0.45 -2.74
N THR A 130 5.29 -0.19 -3.91
CA THR A 130 5.08 -0.94 -5.14
C THR A 130 5.48 -2.42 -5.03
N GLU A 131 6.63 -2.75 -4.44
CA GLU A 131 7.06 -4.15 -4.30
C GLU A 131 6.22 -4.90 -3.26
N ARG A 132 5.81 -4.22 -2.18
CA ARG A 132 4.90 -4.80 -1.19
C ARG A 132 3.54 -5.13 -1.80
N LEU A 133 3.01 -4.24 -2.64
CA LEU A 133 1.80 -4.49 -3.42
C LEU A 133 1.98 -5.68 -4.38
N ARG A 134 3.11 -5.75 -5.10
CA ARG A 134 3.40 -6.87 -6.02
C ARG A 134 3.39 -8.23 -5.32
N ILE A 135 4.02 -8.36 -4.16
CA ILE A 135 4.03 -9.64 -3.41
C ILE A 135 2.61 -10.15 -3.16
N ILE A 136 1.72 -9.25 -2.71
CA ILE A 136 0.33 -9.58 -2.43
C ILE A 136 -0.47 -9.83 -3.71
N ASP A 137 -0.25 -9.03 -4.76
CA ASP A 137 -0.96 -9.17 -6.03
C ASP A 137 -0.57 -10.48 -6.75
N ASP A 138 0.71 -10.85 -6.76
CA ASP A 138 1.22 -12.10 -7.33
C ASP A 138 0.64 -13.31 -6.56
N PHE A 139 0.63 -13.23 -5.23
CA PHE A 139 -0.01 -14.24 -4.39
C PHE A 139 -1.50 -14.38 -4.71
N LYS A 140 -2.23 -13.27 -4.83
CA LYS A 140 -3.66 -13.31 -5.17
C LYS A 140 -3.91 -13.91 -6.54
N ALA A 141 -3.11 -13.54 -7.54
CA ALA A 141 -3.22 -14.05 -8.89
C ALA A 141 -3.00 -15.57 -8.93
N ASP A 142 -2.05 -16.08 -8.18
CA ASP A 142 -1.72 -17.51 -8.12
C ASP A 142 -2.80 -18.33 -7.39
N VAL A 143 -3.23 -17.86 -6.22
CA VAL A 143 -4.14 -18.61 -5.35
C VAL A 143 -5.60 -18.47 -5.79
N PHE A 144 -6.04 -17.28 -6.21
CA PHE A 144 -7.42 -17.03 -6.63
C PHE A 144 -7.61 -17.06 -8.15
N GLY A 145 -6.53 -17.05 -8.94
CA GLY A 145 -6.59 -17.10 -10.40
C GLY A 145 -7.26 -18.37 -10.91
N GLY A 146 -8.18 -18.19 -11.86
CA GLY A 146 -8.89 -19.29 -12.51
C GLY A 146 -9.96 -19.98 -11.64
N LEU A 147 -10.23 -19.50 -10.42
CA LEU A 147 -11.36 -19.97 -9.63
C LEU A 147 -12.66 -19.35 -10.15
N ASP A 148 -13.73 -20.15 -10.27
CA ASP A 148 -15.07 -19.66 -10.62
C ASP A 148 -15.77 -19.04 -9.40
N LEU A 149 -15.26 -17.90 -8.97
CA LEU A 149 -15.79 -17.17 -7.83
C LEU A 149 -17.02 -16.35 -8.22
N GLU A 150 -18.03 -16.31 -7.35
CA GLU A 150 -19.16 -15.38 -7.47
C GLU A 150 -18.65 -13.94 -7.66
N PRO A 151 -19.25 -13.13 -8.56
CA PRO A 151 -18.76 -11.79 -8.88
C PRO A 151 -18.47 -10.90 -7.64
N ARG A 152 -19.36 -10.90 -6.64
CA ARG A 152 -19.17 -10.11 -5.41
C ARG A 152 -17.94 -10.50 -4.60
N LEU A 153 -17.66 -11.80 -4.51
CA LEU A 153 -16.50 -12.31 -3.78
C LEU A 153 -15.20 -12.00 -4.55
N ARG A 154 -15.23 -12.14 -5.87
CA ARG A 154 -14.12 -11.80 -6.76
C ARG A 154 -13.74 -10.32 -6.63
N ASP A 155 -14.72 -9.42 -6.67
CA ASP A 155 -14.51 -7.98 -6.48
C ASP A 155 -13.92 -7.69 -5.10
N ARG A 156 -14.46 -8.31 -4.05
CA ARG A 156 -13.94 -8.16 -2.68
C ARG A 156 -12.48 -8.58 -2.54
N ILE A 157 -12.06 -9.67 -3.18
CA ILE A 157 -10.67 -10.17 -3.15
C ILE A 157 -9.74 -9.21 -3.91
N ARG A 158 -10.17 -8.74 -5.09
CA ARG A 158 -9.45 -7.74 -5.87
C ARG A 158 -9.22 -6.47 -5.04
N ASP A 159 -10.28 -5.97 -4.42
CA ASP A 159 -10.27 -4.67 -3.73
C ASP A 159 -9.69 -4.75 -2.31
N LEU A 160 -9.47 -5.95 -1.75
CA LEU A 160 -8.86 -6.13 -0.44
C LEU A 160 -7.40 -5.68 -0.45
N ARG A 161 -7.11 -4.51 0.09
CA ARG A 161 -5.73 -4.03 0.28
C ARG A 161 -5.12 -4.61 1.56
N ILE A 162 -4.02 -5.35 1.40
CA ILE A 162 -3.18 -5.86 2.50
C ILE A 162 -1.86 -5.10 2.41
N ASP A 163 -1.79 -3.96 3.09
CA ASP A 163 -0.63 -3.08 3.05
C ASP A 163 -0.44 -2.42 4.42
N LEU A 164 0.79 -2.00 4.72
CA LEU A 164 1.09 -1.26 5.94
C LEU A 164 0.53 0.17 5.84
N PRO A 165 0.00 0.73 6.93
CA PRO A 165 -0.40 2.14 6.97
C PRO A 165 0.82 3.08 6.88
N ASP A 166 0.55 4.37 6.66
CA ASP A 166 1.58 5.42 6.52
C ASP A 166 2.47 5.61 7.77
N ASP A 167 1.98 5.22 8.94
CA ASP A 167 2.70 5.24 10.22
C ASP A 167 2.50 3.88 10.93
N PRO A 168 3.20 2.83 10.49
CA PRO A 168 2.97 1.49 11.00
C PRO A 168 3.61 1.31 12.38
N THR A 169 2.89 0.59 13.25
CA THR A 169 3.44 0.12 14.53
C THR A 169 4.44 -1.02 14.31
N PRO A 170 5.37 -1.27 15.26
CA PRO A 170 6.27 -2.43 15.21
C PRO A 170 5.53 -3.77 14.99
N ASP A 171 4.38 -3.95 15.65
CA ASP A 171 3.55 -5.16 15.52
C ASP A 171 3.02 -5.35 14.10
N GLN A 172 2.60 -4.27 13.44
CA GLN A 172 2.13 -4.31 12.06
C GLN A 172 3.25 -4.65 11.09
N VAL A 173 4.44 -4.10 11.32
CA VAL A 173 5.63 -4.43 10.53
C VAL A 173 5.94 -5.92 10.69
N ASP A 174 6.05 -6.43 11.92
CA ASP A 174 6.29 -7.84 12.21
C ASP A 174 5.26 -8.75 11.52
N ALA A 175 3.97 -8.43 11.67
CA ALA A 175 2.90 -9.19 11.04
C ALA A 175 2.96 -9.18 9.51
N TRP A 176 3.41 -8.07 8.92
CA TRP A 176 3.58 -7.98 7.47
C TRP A 176 4.74 -8.85 6.98
N ILE A 177 5.84 -8.94 7.75
CA ILE A 177 6.98 -9.80 7.43
C ILE A 177 6.55 -11.25 7.42
N GLU A 178 5.94 -11.71 8.51
CA GLU A 178 5.43 -13.07 8.63
C GLU A 178 4.42 -13.39 7.52
N LEU A 179 3.59 -12.42 7.13
CA LEU A 179 2.64 -12.58 6.04
C LEU A 179 3.33 -12.66 4.68
N ALA A 180 4.34 -11.82 4.44
CA ALA A 180 5.08 -11.82 3.18
C ALA A 180 5.85 -13.13 2.99
N GLU A 181 6.40 -13.71 4.06
CA GLU A 181 7.02 -15.04 4.03
C GLU A 181 5.99 -16.13 3.75
N LEU A 182 4.87 -16.14 4.49
CA LEU A 182 3.80 -17.11 4.30
C LEU A 182 3.21 -17.07 2.88
N THR A 183 2.95 -15.87 2.35
CA THR A 183 2.39 -15.69 1.00
C THR A 183 3.38 -15.96 -0.13
N GLN A 184 4.68 -16.09 0.15
CA GLN A 184 5.69 -16.51 -0.82
C GLN A 184 6.03 -18.00 -0.74
N ASP A 185 5.61 -18.70 0.32
CA ASP A 185 5.75 -20.15 0.45
C ASP A 185 4.90 -20.88 -0.61
N PRO A 186 5.52 -21.63 -1.55
CA PRO A 186 4.81 -22.40 -2.56
C PRO A 186 3.87 -23.46 -1.97
N ASP A 187 4.27 -24.10 -0.88
CA ASP A 187 3.47 -25.18 -0.30
C ASP A 187 2.22 -24.61 0.38
N PHE A 188 2.35 -23.46 1.05
CA PHE A 188 1.20 -22.70 1.58
C PHE A 188 0.23 -22.32 0.46
N ARG A 189 0.72 -21.80 -0.67
CA ARG A 189 -0.12 -21.44 -1.83
C ARG A 189 -0.89 -22.64 -2.37
N THR A 190 -0.23 -23.80 -2.50
CA THR A 190 -0.88 -25.04 -2.92
C THR A 190 -1.96 -25.47 -1.94
N ARG A 191 -1.66 -25.53 -0.64
CA ARG A 191 -2.65 -25.94 0.38
C ARG A 191 -3.84 -24.98 0.43
N MET A 192 -3.58 -23.67 0.37
CA MET A 192 -4.64 -22.66 0.32
C MET A 192 -5.49 -22.77 -0.95
N ARG A 193 -4.89 -23.07 -2.10
CA ARG A 193 -5.65 -23.30 -3.34
C ARG A 193 -6.55 -24.54 -3.24
N THR A 194 -6.04 -25.65 -2.70
CA THR A 194 -6.85 -26.86 -2.44
C THR A 194 -8.03 -26.53 -1.53
N PHE A 195 -7.77 -25.82 -0.44
CA PHE A 195 -8.80 -25.33 0.46
C PHE A 195 -9.86 -24.48 -0.26
N LEU A 196 -9.44 -23.50 -1.06
CA LEU A 196 -10.36 -22.62 -1.79
C LEU A 196 -11.20 -23.36 -2.83
N LEU A 197 -10.65 -24.36 -3.50
CA LEU A 197 -11.39 -25.22 -4.43
C LEU A 197 -12.49 -26.00 -3.71
N LEU A 198 -12.20 -26.56 -2.54
CA LEU A 198 -13.18 -27.23 -1.69
C LEU A 198 -14.21 -26.25 -1.08
N SER A 199 -13.83 -24.96 -0.96
CA SER A 199 -14.69 -23.91 -0.41
C SER A 199 -15.65 -23.28 -1.41
N THR A 200 -15.36 -23.41 -2.70
CA THR A 200 -16.04 -22.64 -3.75
C THR A 200 -17.15 -23.51 -4.36
N PRO A 201 -18.43 -23.09 -4.30
CA PRO A 201 -19.53 -23.88 -4.85
C PRO A 201 -19.43 -23.98 -6.38
N ALA A 202 -19.80 -25.13 -6.94
CA ALA A 202 -19.90 -25.31 -8.38
C ALA A 202 -21.05 -24.47 -8.98
N PRO A 203 -20.87 -23.90 -10.19
CA PRO A 203 -21.92 -23.13 -10.85
C PRO A 203 -23.21 -23.96 -11.02
N GLY A 204 -24.35 -23.36 -10.67
CA GLY A 204 -25.68 -23.97 -10.81
C GLY A 204 -26.20 -24.76 -9.60
N HIS A 205 -25.40 -24.94 -8.54
CA HIS A 205 -25.83 -25.63 -7.32
C HIS A 205 -26.09 -24.63 -6.19
N PRO A 206 -27.28 -24.62 -5.56
CA PRO A 206 -27.54 -23.77 -4.40
C PRO A 206 -26.63 -24.19 -3.24
N ARG A 207 -26.10 -23.19 -2.52
CA ARG A 207 -25.18 -23.38 -1.39
C ARG A 207 -25.87 -24.12 -0.24
N PRO A 208 -25.33 -25.26 0.25
CA PRO A 208 -25.72 -25.80 1.53
C PRO A 208 -25.50 -24.76 2.65
N PRO A 209 -26.36 -24.68 3.68
CA PRO A 209 -26.05 -23.96 4.91
C PRO A 209 -24.71 -24.47 5.47
N GLY A 210 -23.72 -23.58 5.63
CA GLY A 210 -22.36 -23.94 6.09
C GLY A 210 -21.31 -24.12 4.98
N SER A 211 -21.68 -24.07 3.70
CA SER A 211 -20.76 -24.24 2.55
C SER A 211 -19.89 -23.01 2.23
N THR A 212 -19.89 -21.99 3.10
CA THR A 212 -18.95 -20.87 2.96
C THR A 212 -17.84 -21.16 3.93
N ILE A 213 -16.65 -21.56 3.46
CA ILE A 213 -15.49 -21.59 4.35
C ILE A 213 -14.97 -20.16 4.62
N TRP A 214 -15.85 -19.41 5.26
CA TRP A 214 -15.58 -18.16 5.93
C TRP A 214 -16.36 -18.26 7.23
N TRP A 215 -15.79 -18.98 8.19
CA TRP A 215 -16.43 -19.22 9.48
C TRP A 215 -16.80 -17.89 10.10
N ALA A 216 -18.10 -17.68 10.27
CA ALA A 216 -18.60 -16.52 10.98
C ALA A 216 -18.08 -16.60 12.42
N ARG A 217 -17.79 -15.44 13.02
CA ARG A 217 -17.41 -15.34 14.45
C ARG A 217 -18.32 -16.19 15.35
N GLN A 218 -19.61 -16.27 14.99
CA GLN A 218 -20.64 -17.05 15.66
C GLN A 218 -20.36 -18.56 15.72
N VAL A 219 -19.79 -19.15 14.67
CA VAL A 219 -19.50 -20.59 14.68
C VAL A 219 -18.32 -20.88 15.59
N VAL A 220 -17.26 -20.07 15.51
CA VAL A 220 -16.10 -20.18 16.42
C VAL A 220 -16.55 -19.97 17.88
N GLU A 221 -17.43 -19.01 18.14
CA GLU A 221 -18.00 -18.77 19.47
C GLU A 221 -18.82 -19.98 19.97
N ALA A 222 -19.69 -20.55 19.13
CA ALA A 222 -20.50 -21.73 19.47
C ALA A 222 -19.63 -22.96 19.76
N VAL A 223 -18.58 -23.17 18.96
CA VAL A 223 -17.62 -24.27 19.16
C VAL A 223 -16.79 -24.06 20.43
N ALA A 224 -16.33 -22.83 20.69
CA ALA A 224 -15.59 -22.52 21.90
C ALA A 224 -16.45 -22.72 23.17
N GLU A 225 -17.73 -22.35 23.12
CA GLU A 225 -18.68 -22.60 24.21
C GLU A 225 -18.90 -24.11 24.40
N ALA A 226 -19.16 -24.85 23.33
CA ALA A 226 -19.34 -26.30 23.39
C ALA A 226 -18.10 -27.02 23.93
N ARG A 227 -16.90 -26.63 23.49
CA ARG A 227 -15.63 -27.18 23.99
C ARG A 227 -15.41 -26.91 25.48
N SER A 228 -15.95 -25.81 26.01
CA SER A 228 -15.82 -25.45 27.42
C SER A 228 -16.69 -26.28 28.37
N ARG A 229 -17.65 -27.06 27.84
CA ARG A 229 -18.59 -27.88 28.61
C ARG A 229 -18.49 -29.35 28.19
N PRO A 230 -18.40 -30.32 29.12
CA PRO A 230 -18.49 -31.73 28.77
C PRO A 230 -19.87 -32.05 28.18
N GLY A 231 -19.92 -32.62 26.97
CA GLY A 231 -21.19 -32.98 26.32
C GLY A 231 -21.01 -33.63 24.95
N ASP A 232 -22.10 -34.18 24.42
CA ASP A 232 -22.18 -34.73 23.06
C ASP A 232 -22.15 -33.59 22.01
N PRO A 233 -21.22 -33.59 21.04
CA PRO A 233 -21.19 -32.58 19.98
C PRO A 233 -22.28 -32.73 18.92
N ALA A 234 -23.03 -33.84 18.87
CA ALA A 234 -24.00 -34.09 17.79
C ALA A 234 -25.09 -33.01 17.64
N PRO A 235 -25.70 -32.47 18.72
CA PRO A 235 -26.69 -31.38 18.59
C PRO A 235 -26.08 -30.08 18.05
N LEU A 236 -24.82 -29.79 18.39
CA LEU A 236 -24.09 -28.65 17.84
C LEU A 236 -23.86 -28.84 16.34
N ILE A 237 -23.37 -30.02 15.93
CA ILE A 237 -23.11 -30.34 14.51
C ILE A 237 -24.41 -30.22 13.71
N ALA A 238 -25.51 -30.81 14.17
CA ALA A 238 -26.81 -30.71 13.53
C ALA A 238 -27.31 -29.25 13.44
N GLY A 239 -27.12 -28.45 14.50
CA GLY A 239 -27.50 -27.04 14.49
C GLY A 239 -26.63 -26.16 13.58
N LEU A 240 -25.35 -26.48 13.41
CA LEU A 240 -24.42 -25.72 12.59
C LEU A 240 -24.53 -26.04 11.10
N PHE A 241 -24.73 -27.31 10.75
CA PHE A 241 -24.63 -27.79 9.37
C PHE A 241 -25.97 -28.27 8.78
N GLY A 242 -27.01 -28.46 9.59
CA GLY A 242 -28.32 -28.91 9.12
C GLY A 242 -28.20 -30.17 8.27
N ASP A 243 -28.71 -30.11 7.04
CA ASP A 243 -28.71 -31.21 6.06
C ASP A 243 -27.45 -31.25 5.17
N ALA A 244 -26.39 -30.51 5.50
CA ALA A 244 -25.16 -30.52 4.71
C ALA A 244 -24.42 -31.87 4.80
N ASP A 245 -23.68 -32.22 3.75
CA ASP A 245 -22.80 -33.40 3.75
C ASP A 245 -21.63 -33.17 4.71
N LEU A 246 -21.66 -33.88 5.85
CA LEU A 246 -20.62 -33.76 6.89
C LEU A 246 -19.24 -34.23 6.39
N THR A 247 -19.18 -35.09 5.38
CA THR A 247 -17.92 -35.53 4.75
C THR A 247 -17.29 -34.38 3.97
N GLU A 248 -18.08 -33.65 3.20
CA GLU A 248 -17.62 -32.46 2.48
C GLU A 248 -17.20 -31.37 3.46
N VAL A 249 -18.00 -31.11 4.50
CA VAL A 249 -17.68 -30.14 5.56
C VAL A 249 -16.37 -30.49 6.27
N LEU A 250 -16.16 -31.78 6.60
CA LEU A 250 -14.93 -32.24 7.23
C LEU A 250 -13.70 -32.04 6.32
N ALA A 251 -13.79 -32.44 5.05
CA ALA A 251 -12.69 -32.28 4.09
C ALA A 251 -12.32 -30.79 3.91
N CYS A 252 -13.33 -29.93 3.85
CA CYS A 252 -13.18 -28.47 3.82
C CYS A 252 -12.43 -27.94 5.05
N LEU A 253 -12.84 -28.38 6.25
CA LEU A 253 -12.26 -27.95 7.52
C LEU A 253 -10.80 -28.41 7.67
N GLU A 254 -10.52 -29.66 7.34
CA GLU A 254 -9.17 -30.24 7.40
C GLU A 254 -8.23 -29.58 6.39
N ALA A 255 -8.71 -29.27 5.18
CA ALA A 255 -7.93 -28.50 4.21
C ALA A 255 -7.58 -27.09 4.73
N GLY A 256 -8.51 -26.42 5.43
CA GLY A 256 -8.27 -25.09 6.00
C GLY A 256 -7.28 -25.11 7.15
N LEU A 257 -7.34 -26.13 8.01
CA LEU A 257 -6.37 -26.38 9.07
C LEU A 257 -4.98 -26.68 8.50
N ALA A 258 -4.89 -27.54 7.48
CA ALA A 258 -3.63 -27.88 6.82
C ALA A 258 -3.00 -26.67 6.10
N ALA A 259 -3.83 -25.77 5.57
CA ALA A 259 -3.39 -24.56 4.91
C ALA A 259 -3.01 -23.42 5.87
N ASP A 260 -3.04 -23.60 7.19
CA ASP A 260 -2.77 -22.53 8.17
C ASP A 260 -3.61 -21.25 7.93
N MET A 261 -4.87 -21.43 7.49
CA MET A 261 -5.75 -20.31 7.14
C MET A 261 -6.00 -19.35 8.30
N GLU A 262 -5.99 -19.86 9.53
CA GLU A 262 -6.17 -19.05 10.74
C GLU A 262 -4.97 -18.15 11.00
N LYS A 263 -3.74 -18.65 10.79
CA LYS A 263 -2.51 -17.84 10.85
C LYS A 263 -2.56 -16.72 9.80
N TYR A 264 -2.90 -17.05 8.56
CA TYR A 264 -3.07 -16.06 7.48
C TYR A 264 -4.07 -14.96 7.89
N ARG A 265 -5.24 -15.34 8.43
CA ARG A 265 -6.29 -14.41 8.85
C ARG A 265 -5.83 -13.47 9.98
N ILE A 266 -5.12 -14.01 10.98
CA ILE A 266 -4.57 -13.24 12.09
C ILE A 266 -3.55 -12.22 11.59
N LEU A 267 -2.63 -12.65 10.72
CA LEU A 267 -1.61 -11.78 10.14
C LEU A 267 -2.23 -10.64 9.31
N VAL A 268 -3.20 -10.96 8.44
CA VAL A 268 -3.93 -9.95 7.66
C VAL A 268 -4.64 -8.94 8.57
N SER A 269 -5.24 -9.41 9.67
CA SER A 269 -5.93 -8.53 10.63
C SER A 269 -4.95 -7.60 11.35
N ARG A 270 -3.81 -8.14 11.82
CA ARG A 270 -2.75 -7.38 12.48
C ARG A 270 -2.18 -6.30 11.56
N VAL A 271 -1.80 -6.65 10.33
CA VAL A 271 -1.30 -5.69 9.32
C VAL A 271 -2.27 -4.52 9.14
N ARG A 272 -3.57 -4.82 9.03
CA ARG A 272 -4.63 -3.83 8.83
C ARG A 272 -4.99 -3.02 10.08
N GLY A 273 -4.32 -3.25 11.21
CA GLY A 273 -4.63 -2.60 12.49
C GLY A 273 -6.01 -2.98 13.03
N GLN A 274 -6.57 -4.10 12.57
CA GLN A 274 -7.84 -4.62 13.07
C GLN A 274 -7.58 -5.45 14.31
N ARG A 275 -8.52 -5.43 15.26
CA ARG A 275 -8.44 -6.27 16.45
C ARG A 275 -8.43 -7.73 15.98
N ALA A 276 -7.28 -8.40 16.11
CA ALA A 276 -7.17 -9.80 15.73
C ALA A 276 -8.20 -10.61 16.53
N SER A 277 -9.07 -11.36 15.83
CA SER A 277 -9.92 -12.32 16.53
C SER A 277 -9.01 -13.38 17.15
N ARG A 278 -9.41 -13.89 18.32
CA ARG A 278 -8.76 -15.02 18.99
C ARG A 278 -8.40 -16.12 17.98
N ASP A 279 -7.23 -16.71 18.17
CA ASP A 279 -6.81 -17.90 17.45
C ASP A 279 -7.79 -19.05 17.71
N ALA A 280 -8.53 -19.42 16.66
CA ALA A 280 -9.54 -20.46 16.69
C ALA A 280 -8.99 -21.86 16.35
N THR A 281 -7.68 -22.01 16.14
CA THR A 281 -7.09 -23.25 15.59
C THR A 281 -7.47 -24.48 16.40
N ASP A 282 -7.39 -24.41 17.72
CA ASP A 282 -7.75 -25.56 18.57
C ASP A 282 -9.26 -25.84 18.60
N ASP A 283 -10.08 -24.79 18.49
CA ASP A 283 -11.53 -24.92 18.43
C ASP A 283 -11.93 -25.62 17.11
N LEU A 284 -11.28 -25.26 16.00
CA LEU A 284 -11.44 -25.90 14.70
C LEU A 284 -10.92 -27.36 14.69
N ARG A 285 -9.78 -27.65 15.34
CA ARG A 285 -9.28 -29.03 15.49
C ARG A 285 -10.24 -29.91 16.27
N TRP A 286 -10.80 -29.38 17.35
CA TRP A 286 -11.81 -30.08 18.15
C TRP A 286 -13.04 -30.43 17.30
N LEU A 287 -13.52 -29.47 16.51
CA LEU A 287 -14.66 -29.70 15.63
C LEU A 287 -14.37 -30.71 14.51
N ALA A 288 -13.18 -30.67 13.92
CA ALA A 288 -12.76 -31.68 12.94
C ALA A 288 -12.78 -33.10 13.55
N ALA A 289 -12.37 -33.24 14.81
CA ALA A 289 -12.45 -34.51 15.52
C ALA A 289 -13.90 -34.95 15.77
N ALA A 290 -14.78 -34.02 16.15
CA ALA A 290 -16.19 -34.31 16.33
C ALA A 290 -16.88 -34.74 15.02
N LEU A 291 -16.59 -34.05 13.91
CA LEU A 291 -17.08 -34.39 12.58
C LEU A 291 -16.57 -35.75 12.10
N ARG A 292 -15.29 -36.09 12.33
CA ARG A 292 -14.75 -37.43 12.03
C ARG A 292 -15.54 -38.55 12.70
N ASN A 293 -15.90 -38.37 13.96
CA ASN A 293 -16.69 -39.35 14.69
C ASN A 293 -18.12 -39.44 14.14
N ALA A 294 -18.72 -38.31 13.77
CA ALA A 294 -20.07 -38.26 13.21
C ALA A 294 -20.18 -38.89 11.81
N VAL A 295 -19.15 -38.73 10.97
CA VAL A 295 -19.09 -39.35 9.64
C VAL A 295 -18.83 -40.86 9.72
N ALA A 296 -18.18 -41.33 10.78
CA ALA A 296 -17.87 -42.74 11.00
C ALA A 296 -19.00 -43.54 11.70
N ALA A 297 -20.00 -42.85 12.26
CA ALA A 297 -21.13 -43.44 12.99
C ALA A 297 -22.29 -43.79 12.07
#